data_AF-A0AAW9SH32-F1
#
_entry.id   AF-A0AAW9SH32-F1
#
_cell.length_a   1.000
_cell.length_b   1.000
_cell.length_c   1.000
_cell.angle_alpha   90.00
_cell.angle_beta   90.00
_cell.angle_gamma   90.00
#
_symmetry.space_group_name_H-M   'P 1'
#
loop_
_entity.id
_entity.type
_entity.pdbx_description
1 polymer ?
#
loop_
_entity_poly.entity_id
_entity_poly.type
_entity_poly.pdbx_seq_one_letter_code
_entity_poly.pdbx_strand_id
1 'polypeptide(L)'
;MIMKKEYIKCCLWVWVFLMTISVQAQTAENTFEEDPLLKPNIWQQLSDDPYNDDLWMKYFDKDLFNLNSKEYELYTSCRNGLLQKNLAKQRKREEALQKFREEYVQQRYGEKQKLDYRELVQNIAKNFPMIEEYFDAQFNVYEIDYLFYDEKHPDGKYNKTKWVEEHETKLQKLKEDYLIK
;
A
#
# COMPACT_ATOMS: atom_id res chain seq x y z
N MET A 1 38.84 45.68 -1.82
CA MET A 1 37.81 44.95 -2.58
C MET A 1 38.45 43.75 -3.28
N ILE A 2 38.77 42.72 -2.51
CA ILE A 2 39.29 41.41 -2.94
C ILE A 2 38.76 40.45 -1.86
N MET A 3 38.43 39.20 -2.20
CA MET A 3 37.95 38.11 -1.31
C MET A 3 36.46 37.71 -1.43
N LYS A 4 35.95 37.37 -2.62
CA LYS A 4 34.67 36.62 -2.74
C LYS A 4 34.58 35.57 -3.87
N LYS A 5 35.68 35.16 -4.52
CA LYS A 5 35.60 34.24 -5.69
C LYS A 5 36.15 32.82 -5.51
N GLU A 6 36.62 32.46 -4.33
CA GLU A 6 37.28 31.15 -4.12
C GLU A 6 36.38 30.11 -3.40
N TYR A 7 35.26 30.51 -2.81
CA TYR A 7 34.47 29.61 -1.93
C TYR A 7 33.42 28.74 -2.64
N ILE A 8 33.16 28.94 -3.93
CA ILE A 8 32.08 28.24 -4.65
C ILE A 8 32.55 26.91 -5.28
N LYS A 9 33.86 26.67 -5.38
CA LYS A 9 34.39 25.48 -6.07
C LYS A 9 34.60 24.25 -5.18
N CYS A 10 34.64 24.40 -3.85
CA CYS A 10 34.91 23.29 -2.94
C CYS A 10 33.67 22.50 -2.49
N CYS A 11 32.46 23.07 -2.56
CA CYS A 11 31.24 22.35 -2.10
C CYS A 11 30.57 21.50 -3.19
N LEU A 12 30.93 21.69 -4.47
CA LEU A 12 30.32 20.97 -5.59
C LEU A 12 31.05 19.66 -5.97
N TRP A 13 32.25 19.42 -5.44
CA TRP A 13 32.99 18.17 -5.68
C TRP A 13 32.80 17.11 -4.60
N VAL A 14 32.26 17.47 -3.43
CA VAL A 14 31.98 16.52 -2.33
C VAL A 14 30.63 15.80 -2.52
N TRP A 15 29.73 16.35 -3.35
CA TRP A 15 28.39 15.76 -3.54
C TRP A 15 28.31 14.70 -4.65
N VAL A 16 29.31 14.61 -5.53
CA VAL A 16 29.32 13.63 -6.64
C VAL A 16 29.98 12.30 -6.26
N PHE A 17 30.66 12.22 -5.10
CA PHE A 17 31.42 11.03 -4.70
C PHE A 17 30.74 10.14 -3.65
N LEU A 18 29.45 10.34 -3.37
CA LEU A 18 28.67 9.59 -2.36
C LEU A 18 27.43 8.89 -2.96
N MET A 19 27.52 8.44 -4.21
CA MET A 19 26.46 7.72 -4.94
C MET A 19 26.96 6.44 -5.61
N THR A 20 27.90 5.72 -4.99
CA THR A 20 28.30 4.38 -5.44
C THR A 20 28.64 3.50 -4.26
N ILE A 21 27.64 3.09 -3.48
CA ILE A 21 27.70 1.81 -2.78
C ILE A 21 26.66 0.91 -3.43
N SER A 22 27.18 0.08 -4.31
CA SER A 22 26.51 -1.02 -4.98
C SER A 22 25.87 -1.94 -3.95
N VAL A 23 24.54 -2.03 -3.94
CA VAL A 23 23.86 -3.23 -3.46
C VAL A 23 23.32 -3.94 -4.70
N GLN A 24 24.23 -4.61 -5.42
CA GLN A 24 23.83 -5.73 -6.24
C GLN A 24 23.50 -6.86 -5.27
N ALA A 25 22.26 -6.91 -4.83
CA ALA A 25 21.70 -8.15 -4.32
C ALA A 25 21.73 -9.13 -5.49
N GLN A 26 22.78 -9.94 -5.57
CA GLN A 26 22.73 -11.18 -6.32
C GLN A 26 21.74 -12.06 -5.57
N THR A 27 20.46 -11.89 -5.87
CA THR A 27 19.52 -12.99 -5.72
C THR A 27 20.01 -14.05 -6.69
N ALA A 28 20.76 -15.02 -6.19
CA ALA A 28 20.82 -16.30 -6.85
C ALA A 28 19.37 -16.76 -6.97
N GLU A 29 18.79 -16.56 -8.16
CA GLU A 29 17.66 -17.36 -8.61
C GLU A 29 18.16 -18.80 -8.57
N ASN A 30 18.03 -19.43 -7.40
CA ASN A 30 18.01 -20.88 -7.30
C ASN A 30 16.75 -21.31 -8.03
N THR A 31 16.83 -21.41 -9.36
CA THR A 31 15.89 -22.13 -10.20
C THR A 31 16.03 -23.61 -9.89
N PHE A 32 15.66 -24.00 -8.67
CA PHE A 32 15.46 -25.39 -8.30
C PHE A 32 14.13 -25.84 -8.92
N GLU A 33 14.13 -25.95 -10.24
CA GLU A 33 12.95 -26.28 -11.06
C GLU A 33 12.97 -27.73 -11.55
N GLU A 34 14.12 -28.38 -11.47
CA GLU A 34 14.33 -29.73 -11.97
C GLU A 34 14.11 -30.78 -10.88
N ASP A 35 13.40 -31.86 -11.22
CA ASP A 35 13.20 -33.08 -10.42
C ASP A 35 14.50 -33.91 -10.41
N PRO A 36 15.33 -33.87 -9.35
CA PRO A 36 16.68 -34.42 -9.38
C PRO A 36 16.74 -35.95 -9.44
N LEU A 37 15.70 -36.65 -8.97
CA LEU A 37 15.61 -38.11 -9.00
C LEU A 37 14.71 -38.64 -10.11
N LEU A 38 14.21 -37.76 -11.00
CA LEU A 38 13.35 -38.12 -12.13
C LEU A 38 12.12 -38.95 -11.73
N LYS A 39 11.49 -38.60 -10.61
CA LYS A 39 10.22 -39.18 -10.12
C LYS A 39 9.11 -38.13 -10.15
N PRO A 40 8.61 -37.75 -11.34
CA PRO A 40 7.80 -36.54 -11.53
C PRO A 40 6.47 -36.59 -10.78
N ASN A 41 5.86 -37.78 -10.68
CA ASN A 41 4.58 -37.95 -9.98
C ASN A 41 4.67 -37.68 -8.47
N ILE A 42 5.77 -38.09 -7.84
CA ILE A 42 6.00 -37.86 -6.40
C ILE A 42 6.51 -36.43 -6.21
N TRP A 43 7.37 -35.94 -7.11
CA TRP A 43 7.88 -34.58 -7.10
C TRP A 43 6.76 -33.53 -7.18
N GLN A 44 5.76 -33.76 -8.03
CA GLN A 44 4.60 -32.89 -8.13
C GLN A 44 3.81 -32.83 -6.81
N GLN A 45 3.60 -33.99 -6.16
CA GLN A 45 2.93 -34.03 -4.86
C GLN A 45 3.74 -33.31 -3.78
N LEU A 46 5.07 -33.47 -3.78
CA LEU A 46 5.98 -32.75 -2.89
C LEU A 46 5.99 -31.24 -3.15
N SER A 47 5.82 -30.80 -4.40
CA SER A 47 5.68 -29.37 -4.71
C SER A 47 4.42 -28.79 -4.08
N ASP A 48 3.35 -29.57 -3.95
CA ASP A 48 2.11 -29.13 -3.31
C ASP A 48 2.21 -29.23 -1.78
N ASP A 49 2.84 -30.28 -1.25
CA ASP A 49 3.04 -30.51 0.18
C ASP A 49 4.48 -30.97 0.52
N PRO A 50 5.42 -30.02 0.69
CA PRO A 50 6.82 -30.33 0.97
C PRO A 50 7.10 -30.74 2.42
N TYR A 51 6.09 -30.73 3.29
CA TYR A 51 6.20 -31.15 4.69
C TYR A 51 5.89 -32.63 4.89
N ASN A 52 5.49 -33.33 3.83
CA ASN A 52 5.07 -34.71 3.89
C ASN A 52 6.27 -35.67 3.86
N ASP A 53 6.71 -36.13 5.02
CA ASP A 53 7.85 -37.02 5.15
C ASP A 53 7.62 -38.38 4.46
N ASP A 54 6.38 -38.89 4.40
CA ASP A 54 6.06 -40.13 3.69
C ASP A 54 6.30 -40.00 2.18
N LEU A 55 5.99 -38.84 1.60
CA LEU A 55 6.30 -38.55 0.20
C LEU A 55 7.80 -38.47 -0.04
N TRP A 56 8.56 -37.87 0.88
CA TRP A 56 10.01 -37.83 0.81
C TRP A 56 10.63 -39.23 0.91
N MET A 57 10.13 -40.08 1.80
CA MET A 57 10.57 -41.48 1.91
C MET A 57 10.34 -42.24 0.59
N LYS A 58 9.18 -42.08 -0.03
CA LYS A 58 8.89 -42.68 -1.35
C LYS A 58 9.75 -42.08 -2.47
N TYR A 59 10.06 -40.80 -2.38
CA TYR A 59 10.91 -40.11 -3.35
C TYR A 59 12.35 -40.62 -3.30
N PHE A 60 12.90 -40.86 -2.11
CA PHE A 60 14.25 -41.43 -1.93
C PHE A 60 14.28 -42.96 -1.91
N ASP A 61 13.11 -43.63 -1.88
CA ASP A 61 12.95 -45.08 -1.71
C ASP A 61 13.67 -45.62 -0.47
N LYS A 62 13.73 -44.78 0.57
CA LYS A 62 14.47 -45.02 1.81
C LYS A 62 13.83 -44.27 2.96
N ASP A 63 14.09 -44.77 4.15
CA ASP A 63 13.85 -44.00 5.36
C ASP A 63 14.77 -42.78 5.40
N LEU A 64 14.23 -41.61 5.77
CA LEU A 64 14.97 -40.34 5.84
C LEU A 64 16.12 -40.38 6.85
N PHE A 65 16.01 -41.21 7.90
CA PHE A 65 17.07 -41.42 8.89
C PHE A 65 18.23 -42.27 8.35
N ASN A 66 18.03 -42.98 7.24
CA ASN A 66 19.01 -43.86 6.62
C ASN A 66 19.66 -43.26 5.36
N LEU A 67 19.46 -41.97 5.10
CA LEU A 67 20.11 -41.27 3.99
C LEU A 67 21.61 -41.11 4.27
N ASN A 68 22.44 -41.32 3.25
CA ASN A 68 23.86 -40.96 3.34
C ASN A 68 24.05 -39.43 3.25
N SER A 69 25.25 -38.94 3.53
CA SER A 69 25.56 -37.49 3.54
C SER A 69 25.09 -36.76 2.26
N LYS A 70 25.37 -37.34 1.08
CA LYS A 70 25.01 -36.70 -0.20
C LYS A 70 23.50 -36.71 -0.44
N GLU A 71 22.83 -37.79 -0.06
CA GLU A 71 21.36 -37.89 -0.18
C GLU A 71 20.67 -36.91 0.77
N TYR A 72 21.20 -36.73 1.98
CA TYR A 72 20.68 -35.79 2.95
C TYR A 72 20.87 -34.32 2.51
N GLU A 73 22.03 -33.99 1.94
CA GLU A 73 22.27 -32.68 1.32
C GLU A 73 21.28 -32.42 0.18
N LEU A 74 21.04 -33.42 -0.66
CA LEU A 74 20.04 -33.32 -1.74
C LEU A 74 18.63 -33.11 -1.16
N TYR A 75 18.21 -33.94 -0.20
CA TYR A 75 16.92 -33.82 0.47
C TYR A 75 16.69 -32.43 1.05
N THR A 76 17.65 -31.92 1.83
CA THR A 76 17.55 -30.61 2.47
C THR A 76 17.52 -29.48 1.44
N SER A 77 18.33 -29.56 0.39
CA SER A 77 18.31 -28.59 -0.73
C SER A 77 16.96 -28.58 -1.43
N CYS A 78 16.44 -29.76 -1.80
CA CYS A 78 15.14 -29.92 -2.46
C CYS A 78 14.01 -29.36 -1.60
N ARG A 79 13.94 -29.80 -0.34
CA ARG A 79 12.89 -29.40 0.61
C ARG A 79 12.91 -27.88 0.82
N ASN A 80 14.08 -27.30 1.02
CA ASN A 80 14.21 -25.85 1.18
C ASN A 80 13.76 -25.11 -0.10
N GLY A 81 14.13 -25.60 -1.28
CA GLY A 81 13.70 -25.03 -2.55
C GLY A 81 12.17 -25.02 -2.70
N LEU A 82 11.53 -26.17 -2.46
CA LEU A 82 10.07 -26.29 -2.53
C LEU A 82 9.37 -25.41 -1.49
N LEU A 83 9.90 -25.33 -0.26
CA LEU A 83 9.37 -24.45 0.78
C LEU A 83 9.44 -22.98 0.39
N GLN A 84 10.58 -22.52 -0.13
CA GLN A 84 10.72 -21.13 -0.59
C GLN A 84 9.75 -20.81 -1.73
N LYS A 85 9.56 -21.75 -2.67
CA LYS A 85 8.59 -21.60 -3.76
C LYS A 85 7.15 -21.47 -3.23
N ASN A 86 6.78 -22.29 -2.26
CA ASN A 86 5.44 -22.23 -1.65
C ASN A 86 5.22 -20.94 -0.85
N LEU A 87 6.22 -20.47 -0.11
CA LEU A 87 6.18 -19.18 0.58
C LEU A 87 6.05 -18.01 -0.41
N ALA A 88 6.79 -18.03 -1.51
CA ALA A 88 6.69 -17.00 -2.55
C ALA A 88 5.30 -17.00 -3.21
N LYS A 89 4.72 -18.19 -3.46
CA LYS A 89 3.36 -18.34 -3.99
C LYS A 89 2.30 -17.81 -3.02
N GLN A 90 2.44 -18.07 -1.73
CA GLN A 90 1.55 -17.54 -0.69
C GLN A 90 1.65 -16.00 -0.63
N ARG A 91 2.87 -15.47 -0.58
CA ARG A 91 3.10 -14.01 -0.56
C ARG A 91 2.45 -13.32 -1.74
N LYS A 92 2.62 -13.84 -2.96
CA LYS A 92 1.96 -13.29 -4.16
C LYS A 92 0.44 -13.29 -4.06
N ARG A 93 -0.17 -14.31 -3.46
CA ARG A 93 -1.62 -14.36 -3.22
C ARG A 93 -2.06 -13.32 -2.19
N GLU A 94 -1.29 -13.16 -1.11
CA GLU A 94 -1.57 -12.17 -0.07
C GLU A 94 -1.42 -10.74 -0.61
N GLU A 95 -0.37 -10.45 -1.38
CA GLU A 95 -0.15 -9.19 -2.08
C GLU A 95 -1.29 -8.89 -3.06
N ALA A 96 -1.72 -9.89 -3.85
CA ALA A 96 -2.85 -9.73 -4.76
C ALA A 96 -4.16 -9.45 -4.00
N LEU A 97 -4.40 -10.13 -2.89
CA LEU A 97 -5.57 -9.90 -2.05
C LEU A 97 -5.53 -8.53 -1.39
N GLN A 98 -4.35 -8.08 -0.97
CA GLN A 98 -4.14 -6.76 -0.40
C GLN A 98 -4.41 -5.67 -1.43
N LYS A 99 -3.83 -5.79 -2.63
CA LYS A 99 -4.09 -4.87 -3.74
C LYS A 99 -5.57 -4.83 -4.10
N PHE A 100 -6.23 -5.98 -4.17
CA PHE A 100 -7.67 -6.05 -4.40
C PHE A 100 -8.48 -5.32 -3.31
N ARG A 101 -8.10 -5.48 -2.03
CA ARG A 101 -8.74 -4.74 -0.93
C ARG A 101 -8.53 -3.25 -1.04
N GLU A 102 -7.31 -2.82 -1.38
CA GLU A 102 -6.98 -1.41 -1.58
C GLU A 102 -7.78 -0.83 -2.74
N GLU A 103 -7.82 -1.51 -3.88
CA GLU A 103 -8.65 -1.12 -5.03
C GLU A 103 -10.14 -1.05 -4.66
N TYR A 104 -10.66 -2.03 -3.92
CA TYR A 104 -12.05 -2.02 -3.44
C TYR A 104 -12.35 -0.84 -2.51
N VAL A 105 -11.45 -0.56 -1.56
CA VAL A 105 -11.57 0.60 -0.66
C VAL A 105 -11.49 1.90 -1.46
N GLN A 106 -10.57 2.01 -2.41
CA GLN A 106 -10.44 3.19 -3.27
C GLN A 106 -11.66 3.37 -4.17
N GLN A 107 -12.22 2.30 -4.73
CA GLN A 107 -13.45 2.39 -5.51
C GLN A 107 -14.61 2.87 -4.62
N ARG A 108 -14.78 2.26 -3.45
CA ARG A 108 -15.90 2.55 -2.55
C ARG A 108 -15.80 3.91 -1.85
N TYR A 109 -14.60 4.36 -1.53
CA TYR A 109 -14.36 5.59 -0.75
C TYR A 109 -13.75 6.72 -1.58
N GLY A 110 -12.96 6.41 -2.62
CA GLY A 110 -12.46 7.38 -3.58
C GLY A 110 -13.53 7.94 -4.51
N GLU A 111 -14.56 7.16 -4.88
CA GLU A 111 -15.77 7.72 -5.52
C GLU A 111 -16.63 8.52 -4.53
N LYS A 112 -16.75 8.05 -3.28
CA LYS A 112 -17.45 8.80 -2.21
C LYS A 112 -16.79 10.14 -1.86
N GLN A 113 -15.52 10.37 -2.21
CA GLN A 113 -14.85 11.64 -1.96
C GLN A 113 -15.11 12.72 -3.01
N LYS A 114 -15.81 12.38 -4.11
CA LYS A 114 -16.53 13.35 -4.93
C LYS A 114 -18.01 13.31 -4.56
N LEU A 115 -18.33 13.68 -3.33
CA LEU A 115 -19.71 14.12 -3.07
C LEU A 115 -19.92 15.34 -3.97
N ASP A 116 -20.74 15.19 -5.01
CA ASP A 116 -21.17 16.34 -5.78
C ASP A 116 -22.02 17.20 -4.84
N TYR A 117 -21.46 18.33 -4.42
CA TYR A 117 -22.15 19.28 -3.55
C TYR A 117 -23.53 19.63 -4.11
N ARG A 118 -23.70 19.62 -5.44
CA ARG A 118 -25.00 19.85 -6.10
C ARG A 118 -26.02 18.76 -5.78
N GLU A 119 -25.61 17.51 -5.61
CA GLU A 119 -26.50 16.42 -5.18
C GLU A 119 -26.83 16.54 -3.69
N LEU A 120 -25.84 16.91 -2.87
CA LEU A 120 -26.03 17.07 -1.43
C LEU A 120 -27.12 18.12 -1.12
N VAL A 121 -27.10 19.27 -1.81
CA VAL A 121 -28.06 20.36 -1.58
C VAL A 121 -29.46 20.10 -2.11
N GLN A 122 -29.70 19.04 -2.91
CA GLN A 122 -31.06 18.68 -3.35
C GLN A 122 -31.97 18.28 -2.18
N ASN A 123 -31.39 17.76 -1.10
CA ASN A 123 -32.13 17.41 0.11
C ASN A 123 -31.32 17.78 1.36
N ILE A 124 -31.24 19.09 1.62
CA ILE A 124 -30.48 19.64 2.75
C ILE A 124 -30.90 19.00 4.07
N ALA A 125 -32.19 18.77 4.32
CA ALA A 125 -32.65 18.21 5.58
C ALA A 125 -32.10 16.79 5.83
N LYS A 126 -32.07 15.94 4.79
CA LYS A 126 -31.58 14.57 4.88
C LYS A 126 -30.06 14.50 4.88
N ASN A 127 -29.42 15.36 4.10
CA ASN A 127 -27.99 15.31 3.82
C ASN A 127 -27.18 16.27 4.70
N PHE A 128 -27.82 16.99 5.63
CA PHE A 128 -27.19 18.05 6.42
C PHE A 128 -25.86 17.65 7.05
N PRO A 129 -25.73 16.48 7.73
CA PRO A 129 -24.45 16.09 8.31
C PRO A 129 -23.33 15.92 7.27
N MET A 130 -23.67 15.41 6.08
CA MET A 130 -22.71 15.26 4.97
C MET A 130 -22.34 16.61 4.34
N ILE A 131 -23.25 17.58 4.36
CA ILE A 131 -22.97 18.95 3.92
C ILE A 131 -22.01 19.65 4.90
N GLU A 132 -22.15 19.39 6.21
CA GLU A 132 -21.25 19.94 7.22
C GLU A 132 -19.84 19.33 7.12
N GLU A 133 -19.75 18.00 6.92
CA GLU A 133 -18.46 17.34 6.64
C GLU A 133 -17.80 17.89 5.35
N TYR A 134 -18.61 18.19 4.32
CA TYR A 134 -18.11 18.84 3.11
C TYR A 134 -17.52 20.21 3.43
N PHE A 135 -18.24 21.06 4.16
CA PHE A 135 -17.73 22.39 4.50
C PHE A 135 -16.48 22.31 5.38
N ASP A 136 -16.45 21.46 6.41
CA ASP A 136 -15.26 21.26 7.24
C ASP A 136 -14.02 20.91 6.39
N ALA A 137 -14.16 19.90 5.52
CA ALA A 137 -13.07 19.52 4.61
C ALA A 137 -12.64 20.69 3.70
N GLN A 138 -13.58 21.49 3.18
CA GLN A 138 -13.26 22.62 2.30
C GLN A 138 -12.63 23.82 3.04
N PHE A 139 -13.08 24.15 4.25
CA PHE A 139 -12.51 25.24 5.05
C PHE A 139 -11.12 24.88 5.58
N ASN A 140 -10.88 23.61 5.93
CA ASN A 140 -9.57 23.11 6.36
C ASN A 140 -8.49 23.25 5.27
N VAL A 141 -8.84 23.24 3.98
CA VAL A 141 -7.89 23.55 2.88
C VAL A 141 -7.31 24.95 3.00
N TYR A 142 -8.07 25.88 3.58
CA TYR A 142 -7.65 27.26 3.82
C TYR A 142 -7.14 27.48 5.25
N GLU A 143 -6.88 26.41 6.01
CA GLU A 143 -6.45 26.45 7.41
C GLU A 143 -7.45 27.20 8.32
N ILE A 144 -8.75 27.12 7.99
CA ILE A 144 -9.83 27.72 8.77
C ILE A 144 -10.64 26.60 9.41
N ASP A 145 -10.70 26.60 10.74
CA ASP A 145 -11.56 25.68 11.48
C ASP A 145 -13.03 25.95 11.18
N TYR A 146 -13.77 24.90 10.84
CA TYR A 146 -15.21 24.97 10.62
C TYR A 146 -15.98 24.79 11.93
N LEU A 147 -16.94 25.67 12.18
CA LEU A 147 -17.84 25.57 13.33
C LEU A 147 -19.13 24.87 12.91
N PHE A 148 -19.48 23.77 13.56
CA PHE A 148 -20.67 23.00 13.20
C PHE A 148 -21.96 23.71 13.63
N TYR A 149 -23.06 23.43 12.92
CA TYR A 149 -24.37 24.01 13.19
C TYR A 149 -24.84 23.70 14.61
N ASP A 150 -24.71 22.46 15.07
CA ASP A 150 -25.17 22.07 16.41
C ASP A 150 -24.37 22.77 17.53
N GLU A 151 -23.13 23.17 17.24
CA GLU A 151 -22.29 23.95 18.16
C GLU A 151 -22.72 25.42 18.21
N LYS A 152 -23.09 26.01 17.07
CA LYS A 152 -23.51 27.43 16.97
C LYS A 152 -24.99 27.65 17.28
N HIS A 153 -25.83 26.69 16.95
CA HIS A 153 -27.29 26.71 17.06
C HIS A 153 -27.81 25.45 17.77
N PRO A 154 -27.45 25.26 19.06
CA PRO A 154 -27.84 24.06 19.82
C PRO A 154 -29.35 23.96 20.05
N ASP A 155 -30.09 25.04 19.86
CA ASP A 155 -31.55 25.05 19.94
C ASP A 155 -32.23 24.51 18.68
N GLY A 156 -31.48 24.30 17.59
CA GLY A 156 -31.95 23.76 16.33
C GLY A 156 -32.97 24.63 15.59
N LYS A 157 -33.16 25.90 16.01
CA LYS A 157 -34.19 26.78 15.44
C LYS A 157 -33.73 27.51 14.19
N TYR A 158 -32.41 27.63 14.00
CA TYR A 158 -31.87 28.31 12.84
C TYR A 158 -32.12 27.53 11.56
N ASN A 159 -32.44 28.21 10.46
CA ASN A 159 -32.78 27.51 9.23
C ASN A 159 -31.53 26.88 8.60
N LYS A 160 -31.54 25.54 8.48
CA LYS A 160 -30.43 24.75 7.92
C LYS A 160 -30.10 25.10 6.47
N THR A 161 -31.08 25.46 5.65
CA THR A 161 -30.84 25.93 4.27
C THR A 161 -30.08 27.25 4.26
N LYS A 162 -30.51 28.23 5.08
CA LYS A 162 -29.81 29.51 5.20
C LYS A 162 -28.37 29.33 5.70
N TRP A 163 -28.18 28.44 6.67
CA TRP A 163 -26.85 28.08 7.16
C TRP A 163 -25.94 27.57 6.03
N VAL A 164 -26.44 26.68 5.19
CA VAL A 164 -25.69 26.16 4.03
C VAL A 164 -25.35 27.26 3.02
N GLU A 165 -26.32 28.12 2.67
CA GLU A 165 -26.13 29.24 1.74
C GLU A 165 -25.05 30.23 2.22
N GLU A 166 -25.05 30.54 3.51
CA GLU A 166 -24.05 31.43 4.13
C GLU A 166 -22.64 30.84 4.05
N HIS A 167 -22.49 29.56 4.38
CA HIS A 167 -21.19 28.90 4.36
C HIS A 167 -20.66 28.69 2.95
N GLU A 168 -21.54 28.43 1.99
CA GLU A 168 -21.18 28.39 0.56
C GLU A 168 -20.68 29.75 0.08
N THR A 169 -21.39 30.83 0.43
CA THR A 169 -20.99 32.20 0.08
C THR A 169 -19.63 32.54 0.69
N LYS A 170 -19.39 32.13 1.94
CA LYS A 170 -18.12 32.35 2.63
C LYS A 170 -16.98 31.57 1.96
N LEU A 171 -17.22 30.30 1.62
CA LEU A 171 -16.24 29.45 0.94
C LEU A 171 -15.89 29.99 -0.46
N GLN A 172 -16.89 30.49 -1.20
CA GLN A 172 -16.70 31.10 -2.51
C GLN A 172 -15.81 32.34 -2.44
N LYS A 173 -16.02 33.21 -1.45
CA LYS A 173 -15.14 34.38 -1.23
C LYS A 173 -13.71 33.98 -0.90
N LEU A 174 -13.52 32.96 -0.05
CA LEU A 174 -12.18 32.44 0.27
C LEU A 174 -11.46 31.90 -0.97
N LYS A 175 -12.19 31.19 -1.84
CA LYS A 175 -11.67 30.72 -3.13
C LYS A 175 -11.21 31.88 -4.00
N GLU A 176 -12.02 32.92 -4.12
CA GLU A 176 -11.70 34.12 -4.90
C GLU A 176 -10.47 34.86 -4.33
N ASP A 177 -10.42 35.07 -3.02
CA ASP A 177 -9.30 35.74 -2.34
C ASP A 177 -7.98 34.93 -2.45
N TYR A 178 -8.08 33.59 -2.40
CA TYR A 178 -6.92 32.71 -2.53
C TYR A 178 -6.34 32.71 -3.95
N LEU A 179 -7.19 32.78 -4.99
CA LEU A 179 -6.76 32.79 -6.39
C LEU A 179 -6.13 34.11 -6.84
N ILE A 180 -6.30 35.19 -6.06
CA ILE A 180 -5.74 36.52 -6.35
C ILE A 180 -4.36 36.71 -5.69
N LYS A 181 -3.97 35.85 -4.74
CA LYS A 181 -2.64 35.85 -4.10
C LYS A 181 -1.57 35.16 -4.95
#